data_AF-A0A842W288-F1
#
_entry.id   AF-A0A842W288-F1
#
_cell.length_a   1.000
_cell.length_b   1.000
_cell.length_c   1.000
_cell.angle_alpha   90.00
_cell.angle_beta   90.00
_cell.angle_gamma   90.00
#
_symmetry.space_group_name_H-M   'P 1'
#
loop_
_entity.id
_entity.type
_entity.pdbx_description
1 polymer ?
#
loop_
_entity_poly.entity_id
_entity_poly.type
_entity_poly.pdbx_seq_one_letter_code
_entity_poly.pdbx_strand_id
1 'polypeptide(L)'
;MQGISDEFDSVATTTSGLDSRLTTAESDIATAEGNIITLQSSMSTTETDIDNLETFQSTTTSDAGYLGLDTTVSNLTGTPTDIDGYIGAIDTEIGDIDTALAGKVDDTDDIGGLLVDVSVTEYSPGSSTLDAYLSAIDTEFGNVDTAISGKASTDHDASHIDGGSDVIDGDKIEITWTPTNYTRDSTTPSEASADDQLTAHFQGVDTRLEVIEHLARNCSGGRMKIQASKLAIDWESVSSNEIGLWNGSEWVVVLASSIPTIANTDTDLDSNALAVDSMYDVYIQYDSATSWSWQYKKWTSTTNRNLTALYDFDGVLVQANDSDGKKRRYIGVIMTWDDGGTVKFNDGRLGRYIWNHYHQQPKTVWGGVAAATSWSYSTNAWRVLNGGTNHYQAVFILMEDRSIILYIGQGGIGSYASSPYNAAAWTVPGFNSSTVLSSDAGCTFEQYNGWEYSISRQYVHTTSGITPGKQYYNTLERAPDGNQITFYGYQKTYTTFTTMM
;
A
#
# COMPACT_ATOMS: atom_id res chain seq x y z
N MET A 1 -38.47 77.77 43.31
CA MET A 1 -38.23 76.39 43.77
C MET A 1 -38.47 75.39 42.64
N GLN A 2 -39.62 75.40 41.94
CA GLN A 2 -39.90 74.45 40.84
C GLN A 2 -38.80 74.39 39.76
N GLY A 3 -38.41 75.52 39.15
CA GLY A 3 -37.42 75.50 38.07
C GLY A 3 -36.02 75.00 38.48
N ILE A 4 -35.64 75.16 39.75
CA ILE A 4 -34.38 74.59 40.28
C ILE A 4 -34.52 73.06 40.44
N SER A 5 -35.70 72.57 40.80
CA SER A 5 -35.99 71.14 40.86
C SER A 5 -35.89 70.51 39.46
N ASP A 6 -36.51 71.13 38.46
CA ASP A 6 -36.50 70.61 37.10
C ASP A 6 -35.07 70.56 36.51
N GLU A 7 -34.24 71.56 36.81
CA GLU A 7 -32.83 71.59 36.41
C GLU A 7 -32.03 70.49 37.13
N PHE A 8 -32.28 70.27 38.43
CA PHE A 8 -31.65 69.20 39.20
C PHE A 8 -32.03 67.81 38.67
N ASP A 9 -33.29 67.59 38.32
CA ASP A 9 -33.79 66.34 37.73
C ASP A 9 -33.16 66.08 36.33
N SER A 10 -33.02 67.14 35.52
CA SER A 10 -32.34 67.07 34.22
C SER A 10 -30.86 66.71 34.37
N VAL A 11 -30.16 67.33 35.34
CA VAL A 11 -28.77 67.01 35.66
C VAL A 11 -28.65 65.55 36.12
N ALA A 12 -29.51 65.11 37.05
CA ALA A 12 -29.52 63.73 37.54
C ALA A 12 -29.72 62.72 36.41
N THR A 13 -30.64 62.99 35.48
CA THR A 13 -30.88 62.16 34.29
C THR A 13 -29.65 62.10 33.39
N THR A 14 -29.01 63.26 33.14
CA THR A 14 -27.81 63.33 32.30
C THR A 14 -26.64 62.58 32.94
N THR A 15 -26.42 62.75 34.24
CA THR A 15 -25.38 62.04 34.99
C THR A 15 -25.60 60.54 34.97
N SER A 16 -26.83 60.06 35.16
CA SER A 16 -27.16 58.64 35.05
C SER A 16 -26.93 58.07 33.64
N GLY A 17 -27.24 58.85 32.60
CA GLY A 17 -26.95 58.47 31.22
C GLY A 17 -25.45 58.42 30.91
N LEU A 18 -24.66 59.35 31.46
CA LEU A 18 -23.19 59.33 31.35
C LEU A 18 -22.59 58.14 32.09
N ASP A 19 -23.11 57.81 33.28
CA ASP A 19 -22.69 56.64 34.07
C ASP A 19 -22.91 55.34 33.29
N SER A 20 -24.10 55.16 32.71
CA SER A 20 -24.41 53.98 31.88
C SER A 20 -23.49 53.85 30.66
N ARG A 21 -23.19 54.97 29.98
CA ARG A 21 -22.26 55.01 28.85
C ARG A 21 -20.82 54.71 29.28
N LEU A 22 -20.40 55.20 30.44
CA LEU A 22 -19.08 54.92 31.01
C LEU A 22 -18.96 53.43 31.34
N THR A 23 -19.96 52.84 31.98
CA THR A 23 -20.00 51.39 32.25
C THR A 23 -19.93 50.56 30.97
N THR A 24 -20.62 50.98 29.90
CA THR A 24 -20.53 50.29 28.60
C THR A 24 -19.12 50.43 28.00
N ALA A 25 -18.55 51.63 28.01
CA ALA A 25 -17.20 51.87 27.52
C ALA A 25 -16.14 51.07 28.29
N GLU A 26 -16.26 50.97 29.62
CA GLU A 26 -15.39 50.15 30.46
C GLU A 26 -15.48 48.66 30.08
N SER A 27 -16.69 48.16 29.83
CA SER A 27 -16.91 46.77 29.37
C SER A 27 -16.31 46.51 27.98
N ASP A 28 -16.47 47.45 27.05
CA ASP A 28 -15.90 47.35 25.70
C ASP A 28 -14.37 47.38 25.74
N ILE A 29 -13.78 48.25 26.58
CA ILE A 29 -12.33 48.30 26.81
C ILE A 29 -11.82 46.98 27.38
N ALA A 30 -12.48 46.41 28.40
CA ALA A 30 -12.10 45.13 28.97
C ALA A 30 -12.16 43.99 27.93
N THR A 31 -13.15 44.02 27.02
CA THR A 31 -13.25 43.06 25.91
C THR A 31 -12.11 43.23 24.91
N ALA A 32 -11.78 44.47 24.55
CA ALA A 32 -10.67 44.78 23.67
C ALA A 32 -9.32 44.34 24.26
N GLU A 33 -9.11 44.56 25.56
CA GLU A 33 -7.92 44.09 26.29
C GLU A 33 -7.79 42.57 26.23
N GLY A 34 -8.89 41.83 26.45
CA GLY A 34 -8.92 40.38 26.31
C GLY A 34 -8.52 39.90 24.90
N ASN A 35 -9.09 40.53 23.86
CA ASN A 35 -8.74 40.22 22.47
C ASN A 35 -7.28 40.51 22.15
N ILE A 36 -6.72 41.62 22.65
CA ILE A 36 -5.30 41.98 22.47
C ILE A 36 -4.40 40.91 23.10
N ILE A 37 -4.72 40.43 24.30
CA ILE A 37 -3.96 39.36 24.96
C ILE A 37 -3.96 38.07 24.13
N THR A 38 -5.13 37.68 23.58
CA THR A 38 -5.22 36.50 22.71
C THR A 38 -4.40 36.66 21.42
N LEU A 39 -4.42 37.85 20.81
CA LEU A 39 -3.61 38.15 19.62
C LEU A 39 -2.11 38.11 19.92
N GLN A 40 -1.68 38.66 21.06
CA GLN A 40 -0.28 38.60 21.50
C GLN A 40 0.18 37.15 21.69
N SER A 41 -0.65 36.31 22.31
CA SER A 41 -0.33 34.87 22.46
C SER A 41 -0.20 34.17 21.11
N SER A 42 -1.13 34.44 20.18
CA SER A 42 -1.12 33.81 18.85
C SER A 42 0.10 34.24 18.02
N MET A 43 0.50 35.51 18.14
CA MET A 43 1.67 36.07 17.48
C MET A 43 2.96 35.44 17.99
N SER A 44 3.09 35.24 19.31
CA SER A 44 4.26 34.57 19.92
C SER A 44 4.39 33.12 19.45
N THR A 45 3.28 32.39 19.30
CA THR A 45 3.30 31.04 18.70
C THR A 45 3.75 31.08 17.25
N THR A 46 3.23 32.02 16.46
CA THR A 46 3.59 32.18 15.05
C THR A 46 5.09 32.50 14.88
N GLU A 47 5.64 33.35 15.74
CA GLU A 47 7.07 33.69 15.75
C GLU A 47 7.94 32.44 16.01
N THR A 48 7.54 31.62 17.00
CA THR A 48 8.21 30.34 17.29
C THR A 48 8.14 29.37 16.10
N ASP A 49 6.99 29.30 15.42
CA ASP A 49 6.82 28.44 14.25
C ASP A 49 7.69 28.92 13.07
N ILE A 50 7.84 30.23 12.88
CA ILE A 50 8.74 30.82 11.87
C ILE A 50 10.19 30.47 12.16
N ASP A 51 10.66 30.64 13.40
CA ASP A 51 12.04 30.30 13.80
C ASP A 51 12.38 28.81 13.55
N ASN A 52 11.41 27.93 13.82
CA ASN A 52 11.55 26.50 13.56
C ASN A 52 11.64 26.20 12.06
N LEU A 53 10.83 26.88 11.23
CA LEU A 53 10.85 26.73 9.78
C LEU A 53 12.16 27.24 9.16
N GLU A 54 12.69 28.37 9.64
CA GLU A 54 13.98 28.89 9.19
C GLU A 54 15.13 27.93 9.52
N THR A 55 15.09 27.33 10.72
CA THR A 55 16.08 26.30 11.12
C THR A 55 15.99 25.08 10.21
N PHE A 56 14.78 24.57 9.96
CA PHE A 56 14.56 23.41 9.08
C PHE A 56 15.00 23.67 7.63
N GLN A 57 14.70 24.87 7.11
CA GLN A 57 15.13 25.28 5.77
C GLN A 57 16.66 25.36 5.67
N SER A 58 17.33 25.88 6.70
CA SER A 58 18.78 25.94 6.76
C SER A 58 19.41 24.55 6.73
N THR A 59 18.89 23.60 7.53
CA THR A 59 19.35 22.20 7.51
C THR A 59 19.11 21.55 6.15
N THR A 60 17.91 21.69 5.58
CA THR A 60 17.58 21.10 4.26
C THR A 60 18.47 21.67 3.15
N THR A 61 18.73 22.98 3.18
CA THR A 61 19.61 23.64 2.20
C THR A 61 21.05 23.20 2.36
N SER A 62 21.50 22.97 3.60
CA SER A 62 22.83 22.40 3.89
C SER A 62 22.95 20.95 3.40
N ASP A 63 21.95 20.11 3.67
CA ASP A 63 21.94 18.70 3.26
C ASP A 63 21.91 18.56 1.73
N ALA A 64 21.16 19.43 1.05
CA ALA A 64 21.10 19.47 -0.41
C ALA A 64 22.35 20.10 -1.05
N GLY A 65 22.89 21.18 -0.46
CA GLY A 65 23.94 22.00 -1.06
C GLY A 65 25.37 21.67 -0.65
N TYR A 66 25.58 20.92 0.44
CA TYR A 66 26.90 20.85 1.08
C TYR A 66 27.42 19.41 1.25
N LEU A 67 27.76 18.75 0.13
CA LEU A 67 28.70 17.60 0.05
C LEU A 67 28.09 16.18 -0.01
N GLY A 68 26.83 15.97 0.35
CA GLY A 68 26.25 14.63 0.34
C GLY A 68 25.77 14.20 -1.04
N LEU A 69 24.69 14.83 -1.50
CA LEU A 69 24.02 14.41 -2.73
C LEU A 69 24.80 14.81 -3.98
N ASP A 70 25.32 16.04 -4.05
CA ASP A 70 26.05 16.54 -5.23
C ASP A 70 27.35 15.75 -5.48
N THR A 71 28.13 15.48 -4.43
CA THR A 71 29.33 14.64 -4.54
C THR A 71 28.98 13.20 -4.93
N THR A 72 27.95 12.62 -4.32
CA THR A 72 27.52 11.25 -4.65
C THR A 72 26.99 11.17 -6.09
N VAL A 73 26.19 12.13 -6.54
CA VAL A 73 25.70 12.22 -7.92
C VAL A 73 26.87 12.44 -8.88
N SER A 74 27.79 13.34 -8.57
CA SER A 74 29.00 13.57 -9.38
C SER A 74 29.82 12.29 -9.52
N ASN A 75 30.04 11.54 -8.43
CA ASN A 75 30.76 10.26 -8.46
C ASN A 75 29.98 9.18 -9.24
N LEU A 76 28.66 9.15 -9.09
CA LEU A 76 27.77 8.26 -9.84
C LEU A 76 27.68 8.62 -11.32
N THR A 77 28.02 9.85 -11.74
CA THR A 77 28.12 10.21 -13.16
C THR A 77 29.51 9.94 -13.75
N GLY A 78 30.58 10.07 -12.95
CA GLY A 78 31.94 9.75 -13.38
C GLY A 78 32.17 8.26 -13.59
N THR A 79 31.68 7.41 -12.67
CA THR A 79 31.93 5.95 -12.72
C THR A 79 31.36 5.28 -13.98
N PRO A 80 30.12 5.55 -14.43
CA PRO A 80 29.60 5.03 -15.70
C PRO A 80 30.39 5.51 -16.91
N THR A 81 30.86 6.76 -16.91
CA THR A 81 31.70 7.29 -17.99
C THR A 81 32.99 6.49 -18.12
N ASP A 82 33.62 6.13 -17.00
CA ASP A 82 34.81 5.28 -16.99
C ASP A 82 34.49 3.85 -17.47
N ILE A 83 33.35 3.27 -17.05
CA ILE A 83 32.89 1.96 -17.48
C ILE A 83 32.65 1.92 -19.01
N ASP A 84 31.99 2.95 -19.56
CA ASP A 84 31.75 3.06 -21.00
C ASP A 84 33.08 3.13 -21.78
N GLY A 85 34.07 3.83 -21.23
CA GLY A 85 35.43 3.86 -21.78
C GLY A 85 36.09 2.47 -21.80
N TYR A 86 35.98 1.69 -20.72
CA TYR A 86 36.51 0.33 -20.68
C TYR A 86 35.78 -0.63 -21.62
N ILE A 87 34.45 -0.53 -21.72
CA ILE A 87 33.64 -1.36 -22.64
C ILE A 87 34.05 -1.09 -24.09
N GLY A 88 34.21 0.18 -24.49
CA GLY A 88 34.64 0.52 -25.85
C GLY A 88 36.03 -0.01 -26.21
N ALA A 89 36.95 -0.06 -25.23
CA ALA A 89 38.27 -0.66 -25.43
C ALA A 89 38.19 -2.18 -25.63
N ILE A 90 37.36 -2.88 -24.85
CA ILE A 90 37.13 -4.32 -24.98
C ILE A 90 36.49 -4.65 -26.34
N ASP A 91 35.51 -3.86 -26.77
CA ASP A 91 34.83 -4.06 -28.06
C ASP A 91 35.81 -3.97 -29.24
N THR A 92 36.74 -3.03 -29.17
CA THR A 92 37.83 -2.90 -30.16
C THR A 92 38.73 -4.15 -30.17
N GLU A 93 39.14 -4.64 -29.00
CA GLU A 93 40.00 -5.83 -28.90
C GLU A 93 39.32 -7.10 -29.43
N ILE A 94 38.01 -7.25 -29.18
CA ILE A 94 37.21 -8.36 -29.72
C ILE A 94 37.13 -8.28 -31.24
N GLY A 95 36.90 -7.09 -31.82
CA GLY A 95 36.88 -6.90 -33.27
C GLY A 95 38.20 -7.24 -33.95
N ASP A 96 39.33 -6.92 -33.32
CA ASP A 96 40.66 -7.29 -33.81
C ASP A 96 40.88 -8.82 -33.79
N ILE A 97 40.41 -9.49 -32.73
CA ILE A 97 40.48 -10.96 -32.60
C ILE A 97 39.63 -11.65 -33.68
N ASP A 98 38.41 -11.17 -33.92
CA ASP A 98 37.50 -11.73 -34.93
C ASP A 98 38.12 -11.66 -36.34
N THR A 99 38.68 -10.50 -36.68
CA THR A 99 39.39 -10.29 -37.95
C THR A 99 40.58 -11.23 -38.10
N ALA A 100 41.37 -11.43 -37.04
CA ALA A 100 42.53 -12.32 -37.06
C ALA A 100 42.14 -13.80 -37.18
N LEU A 101 40.99 -14.19 -36.61
CA LEU A 101 40.48 -15.56 -36.70
C LEU A 101 39.94 -15.85 -38.12
N ALA A 102 39.19 -14.91 -38.69
CA ALA A 102 38.69 -15.01 -40.06
C ALA A 102 39.84 -15.25 -41.06
N GLY A 103 40.94 -14.49 -40.94
CA GLY A 103 42.12 -14.68 -41.79
C GLY A 103 42.77 -16.06 -41.68
N LYS A 104 42.70 -16.73 -40.52
CA LYS A 104 43.23 -18.10 -40.36
C LYS A 104 42.30 -19.18 -40.90
N VAL A 105 41.00 -18.92 -40.98
CA VAL A 105 40.03 -19.85 -41.59
C VAL A 105 40.18 -19.85 -43.11
N ASP A 106 40.52 -18.70 -43.71
CA ASP A 106 40.83 -18.62 -45.15
C ASP A 106 42.11 -19.39 -45.52
N ASP A 107 43.12 -19.45 -44.64
CA ASP A 107 44.33 -20.29 -44.85
C ASP A 107 44.01 -21.81 -44.92
N THR A 108 42.79 -22.25 -44.57
CA THR A 108 42.36 -23.65 -44.72
C THR A 108 42.07 -24.01 -46.19
N ASP A 109 41.81 -23.03 -47.05
CA ASP A 109 41.67 -23.25 -48.50
C ASP A 109 43.02 -23.60 -49.15
N ASP A 110 44.15 -23.16 -48.56
CA ASP A 110 45.49 -23.56 -48.99
C ASP A 110 45.79 -25.06 -48.71
N ILE A 111 45.04 -25.70 -47.80
CA ILE A 111 45.12 -27.15 -47.55
C ILE A 111 44.33 -27.92 -48.62
N GLY A 112 43.24 -27.35 -49.14
CA GLY A 112 42.46 -27.91 -50.26
C GLY A 112 43.27 -27.99 -51.56
N GLY A 113 44.14 -27.00 -51.80
CA GLY A 113 45.05 -26.98 -52.95
C GLY A 113 46.11 -28.10 -52.92
N LEU A 114 46.57 -28.50 -51.73
CA LEU A 114 47.57 -29.56 -51.53
C LEU A 114 47.00 -30.98 -51.76
N LEU A 115 45.67 -31.15 -51.67
CA LEU A 115 44.98 -32.43 -51.87
C LEU A 115 44.63 -32.72 -53.35
N VAL A 116 44.63 -31.71 -54.22
CA VAL A 116 44.34 -31.89 -55.66
C VAL A 116 45.57 -32.38 -56.45
N ASP A 117 46.78 -32.12 -55.96
CA ASP A 117 48.05 -32.55 -56.58
C ASP A 117 48.38 -34.05 -56.36
N VAL A 118 47.53 -34.78 -55.62
CA VAL A 118 47.68 -36.23 -55.32
C VAL A 118 46.59 -37.07 -56.00
N SER A 119 46.01 -36.59 -57.12
CA SER A 119 45.10 -37.39 -57.95
C SER A 119 45.79 -37.92 -59.21
N VAL A 120 46.27 -39.15 -59.10
CA VAL A 120 46.87 -40.01 -60.14
C VAL A 120 46.20 -39.85 -61.51
N THR A 121 46.95 -39.43 -62.54
CA THR A 121 46.54 -39.57 -63.95
C THR A 121 47.64 -40.19 -64.82
N GLU A 122 48.20 -41.33 -64.41
CA GLU A 122 48.93 -42.23 -65.32
C GLU A 122 48.33 -43.64 -65.28
N TYR A 123 47.18 -43.81 -65.93
CA TYR A 123 46.79 -45.12 -66.46
C TYR A 123 45.85 -44.97 -67.67
N SER A 124 46.31 -45.36 -68.86
CA SER A 124 45.44 -45.90 -69.89
C SER A 124 46.21 -46.85 -70.83
N PRO A 125 45.93 -48.17 -70.80
CA PRO A 125 46.19 -49.04 -71.93
C PRO A 125 45.07 -48.82 -72.96
N GLY A 126 45.47 -48.45 -74.17
CA GLY A 126 44.57 -47.98 -75.22
C GLY A 126 43.55 -49.00 -75.75
N SER A 127 42.33 -48.50 -75.96
CA SER A 127 41.48 -48.72 -77.15
C SER A 127 40.39 -47.65 -77.13
N SER A 128 40.70 -46.51 -77.73
CA SER A 128 40.17 -45.19 -77.37
C SER A 128 39.16 -44.61 -78.35
N THR A 129 38.32 -43.73 -77.79
CA THR A 129 37.47 -42.69 -78.38
C THR A 129 35.98 -43.00 -78.45
N LEU A 130 35.52 -43.99 -79.22
CA LEU A 130 34.08 -44.09 -79.48
C LEU A 130 33.26 -44.57 -78.26
N ASP A 131 33.71 -45.62 -77.56
CA ASP A 131 32.96 -46.18 -76.43
C ASP A 131 33.01 -45.29 -75.19
N ALA A 132 34.08 -44.50 -75.03
CA ALA A 132 34.19 -43.51 -73.97
C ALA A 132 33.29 -42.29 -74.23
N TYR A 133 33.15 -41.85 -75.48
CA TYR A 133 32.23 -40.74 -75.79
C TYR A 133 30.76 -41.14 -75.63
N LEU A 134 30.38 -42.36 -76.03
CA LEU A 134 29.03 -42.88 -75.82
C LEU A 134 28.71 -43.03 -74.33
N SER A 135 29.64 -43.59 -73.53
CA SER A 135 29.46 -43.69 -72.09
C SER A 135 29.44 -42.32 -71.39
N ALA A 136 30.19 -41.33 -71.89
CA ALA A 136 30.19 -39.98 -71.34
C ALA A 136 28.88 -39.24 -71.63
N ILE A 137 28.30 -39.40 -72.83
CA ILE A 137 27.03 -38.76 -73.19
C ILE A 137 25.86 -39.35 -72.40
N ASP A 138 25.81 -40.68 -72.21
CA ASP A 138 24.77 -41.32 -71.39
C ASP A 138 24.89 -40.91 -69.92
N THR A 139 26.12 -40.78 -69.42
CA THR A 139 26.35 -40.27 -68.06
C THR A 139 25.89 -38.82 -67.95
N GLU A 140 26.15 -38.00 -68.97
CA GLU A 140 25.77 -36.58 -68.94
C GLU A 140 24.27 -36.35 -69.06
N PHE A 141 23.55 -37.15 -69.86
CA PHE A 141 22.08 -37.12 -69.87
C PHE A 141 21.48 -37.61 -68.56
N GLY A 142 22.07 -38.64 -67.93
CA GLY A 142 21.69 -39.07 -66.59
C GLY A 142 21.94 -37.99 -65.52
N ASN A 143 23.05 -37.24 -65.65
CA ASN A 143 23.37 -36.11 -64.78
C ASN A 143 22.40 -34.95 -64.98
N VAL A 144 22.00 -34.66 -66.23
CA VAL A 144 20.99 -33.62 -66.53
C VAL A 144 19.61 -34.02 -66.01
N ASP A 145 19.20 -35.27 -66.18
CA ASP A 145 17.92 -35.78 -65.66
C ASP A 145 17.89 -35.77 -64.12
N THR A 146 19.00 -36.17 -63.50
CA THR A 146 19.19 -36.07 -62.04
C THR A 146 19.21 -34.61 -61.58
N ALA A 147 19.84 -33.70 -62.34
CA ALA A 147 19.89 -32.29 -62.01
C ALA A 147 18.51 -31.62 -62.17
N ILE A 148 17.74 -31.95 -63.20
CA ILE A 148 16.41 -31.38 -63.44
C ILE A 148 15.39 -31.96 -62.45
N SER A 149 15.40 -33.27 -62.25
CA SER A 149 14.53 -33.95 -61.28
C SER A 149 14.86 -33.57 -59.84
N GLY A 150 16.14 -33.28 -59.54
CA GLY A 150 16.58 -32.76 -58.25
C GLY A 150 16.29 -31.26 -58.05
N LYS A 151 16.11 -30.49 -59.12
CA LYS A 151 15.66 -29.08 -59.06
C LYS A 151 14.13 -28.96 -58.95
N ALA A 152 13.40 -30.03 -59.29
CA ALA A 152 11.95 -30.13 -59.23
C ALA A 152 11.46 -31.21 -58.25
N SER A 153 12.27 -31.59 -57.25
CA SER A 153 11.85 -32.61 -56.28
C SER A 153 10.88 -32.04 -55.25
N THR A 154 9.66 -32.56 -55.27
CA THR A 154 8.73 -32.74 -54.14
C THR A 154 8.47 -31.52 -53.25
N ASP A 155 7.27 -30.93 -53.41
CA ASP A 155 6.67 -29.94 -52.50
C ASP A 155 7.58 -28.74 -52.15
N HIS A 156 7.88 -27.91 -53.16
CA HIS A 156 8.49 -26.60 -52.89
C HIS A 156 7.56 -25.67 -52.09
N ASP A 157 6.26 -25.99 -52.00
CA ASP A 157 5.34 -25.36 -51.06
C ASP A 157 5.71 -25.64 -49.60
N ALA A 158 6.20 -26.84 -49.28
CA ALA A 158 6.80 -27.12 -47.97
C ALA A 158 8.11 -26.33 -47.76
N SER A 159 8.85 -26.02 -48.84
CA SER A 159 10.04 -25.16 -48.74
C SER A 159 9.70 -23.70 -48.41
N HIS A 160 8.52 -23.20 -48.78
CA HIS A 160 8.07 -21.85 -48.40
C HIS A 160 7.66 -21.72 -46.92
N ILE A 161 7.60 -22.83 -46.16
CA ILE A 161 7.14 -22.82 -44.77
C ILE A 161 8.32 -22.76 -43.79
N ASP A 162 9.40 -23.54 -44.02
CA ASP A 162 10.50 -23.65 -43.04
C ASP A 162 11.93 -23.61 -43.65
N GLY A 163 12.14 -23.28 -44.95
CA GLY A 163 13.52 -23.33 -45.50
C GLY A 163 13.83 -22.77 -46.89
N GLY A 164 12.92 -22.02 -47.52
CA GLY A 164 13.09 -21.41 -48.84
C GLY A 164 13.51 -19.93 -48.75
N SER A 165 13.97 -19.35 -49.86
CA SER A 165 14.32 -17.92 -49.97
C SER A 165 13.11 -16.97 -49.88
N ASP A 166 11.91 -17.53 -49.81
CA ASP A 166 10.62 -16.85 -49.81
C ASP A 166 9.65 -17.57 -48.86
N VAL A 167 9.71 -17.20 -47.58
CA VAL A 167 8.73 -17.60 -46.57
C VAL A 167 7.47 -16.74 -46.75
N ILE A 168 6.35 -17.36 -47.15
CA ILE A 168 5.07 -16.68 -47.40
C ILE A 168 3.92 -17.45 -46.73
N ASP A 169 4.04 -17.75 -45.44
CA ASP A 169 2.87 -17.91 -44.60
C ASP A 169 2.75 -16.68 -43.67
N GLY A 170 1.53 -16.33 -43.26
CA GLY A 170 1.28 -15.07 -42.55
C GLY A 170 1.70 -15.12 -41.08
N ASP A 171 1.91 -16.32 -40.55
CA ASP A 171 2.11 -16.66 -39.14
C ASP A 171 3.55 -17.11 -38.80
N LYS A 172 4.34 -17.58 -39.77
CA LYS A 172 5.77 -17.91 -39.61
C LYS A 172 6.72 -16.96 -40.35
N ILE A 173 6.28 -15.74 -40.64
CA ILE A 173 7.17 -14.66 -41.11
C ILE A 173 8.35 -14.54 -40.13
N GLU A 174 9.57 -14.74 -40.66
CA GLU A 174 10.82 -14.60 -39.90
C GLU A 174 11.08 -13.13 -39.57
N ILE A 175 11.30 -12.86 -38.29
CA ILE A 175 11.66 -11.55 -37.75
C ILE A 175 13.06 -11.66 -37.17
N THR A 176 14.03 -11.18 -37.94
CA THR A 176 15.44 -11.14 -37.52
C THR A 176 15.72 -10.13 -36.41
N TRP A 177 14.81 -9.18 -36.18
CA TRP A 177 14.91 -8.24 -35.08
C TRP A 177 14.45 -8.87 -33.76
N THR A 178 15.34 -8.95 -32.77
CA THR A 178 15.04 -9.47 -31.44
C THR A 178 14.78 -8.32 -30.45
N PRO A 179 13.52 -8.01 -30.10
CA PRO A 179 13.20 -7.05 -29.05
C PRO A 179 13.69 -7.51 -27.68
N THR A 180 14.06 -6.54 -26.83
CA THR A 180 14.52 -6.80 -25.45
C THR A 180 13.42 -6.69 -24.39
N ASN A 181 12.22 -6.22 -24.76
CA ASN A 181 11.18 -5.83 -23.79
C ASN A 181 10.13 -6.92 -23.49
N TYR A 182 10.22 -8.08 -24.15
CA TYR A 182 9.39 -9.26 -23.89
C TYR A 182 10.14 -10.54 -24.25
N THR A 183 9.68 -11.67 -23.72
CA THR A 183 10.22 -13.00 -24.04
C THR A 183 9.32 -13.63 -25.10
N ARG A 184 9.90 -14.05 -26.23
CA ARG A 184 9.20 -14.77 -27.30
C ARG A 184 8.86 -16.17 -26.82
N ASP A 185 7.74 -16.72 -27.29
CA ASP A 185 7.31 -18.07 -26.93
C ASP A 185 7.02 -18.87 -28.20
N SER A 186 7.93 -19.77 -28.56
CA SER A 186 7.74 -20.72 -29.66
C SER A 186 7.05 -22.02 -29.24
N THR A 187 6.65 -22.15 -27.97
CA THR A 187 5.95 -23.32 -27.45
C THR A 187 4.44 -23.12 -27.40
N THR A 188 3.99 -21.87 -27.43
CA THR A 188 2.60 -21.46 -27.45
C THR A 188 2.46 -20.16 -28.25
N PRO A 189 1.47 -20.01 -29.15
CA PRO A 189 0.56 -21.03 -29.65
C PRO A 189 1.28 -22.01 -30.61
N SER A 190 0.64 -23.14 -30.94
CA SER A 190 1.24 -24.25 -31.72
C SER A 190 1.72 -23.90 -33.13
N GLU A 191 1.27 -22.76 -33.63
CA GLU A 191 1.58 -22.15 -34.90
C GLU A 191 3.00 -21.56 -34.91
N ALA A 192 3.54 -21.22 -33.74
CA ALA A 192 4.95 -20.91 -33.57
C ALA A 192 5.77 -22.21 -33.44
N SER A 193 6.78 -22.37 -34.28
CA SER A 193 7.77 -23.46 -34.24
C SER A 193 9.20 -22.97 -34.02
N ALA A 194 9.42 -21.65 -34.04
CA ALA A 194 10.71 -21.02 -33.76
C ALA A 194 10.51 -19.63 -33.11
N ASP A 195 11.48 -19.20 -32.29
CA ASP A 195 11.38 -17.96 -31.51
C ASP A 195 11.37 -16.71 -32.39
N ASP A 196 11.95 -16.76 -33.58
CA ASP A 196 12.04 -15.68 -34.55
C ASP A 196 10.79 -15.50 -35.42
N GLN A 197 9.76 -16.33 -35.25
CA GLN A 197 8.52 -16.22 -36.00
C GLN A 197 7.58 -15.14 -35.42
N LEU A 198 6.89 -14.41 -36.29
CA LEU A 198 5.92 -13.36 -35.91
C LEU A 198 4.92 -13.82 -34.83
N THR A 199 4.45 -15.06 -34.90
CA THR A 199 3.52 -15.62 -33.91
C THR A 199 4.16 -15.76 -32.51
N ALA A 200 5.41 -16.22 -32.42
CA ALA A 200 6.15 -16.30 -31.15
C ALA A 200 6.38 -14.90 -30.54
N HIS A 201 6.58 -13.91 -31.42
CA HIS A 201 6.69 -12.52 -31.02
C HIS A 201 5.38 -11.97 -30.45
N PHE A 202 4.23 -12.21 -31.09
CA PHE A 202 2.93 -11.77 -30.57
C PHE A 202 2.55 -12.43 -29.25
N GLN A 203 2.80 -13.72 -29.06
CA GLN A 203 2.58 -14.36 -27.75
C GLN A 203 3.41 -13.69 -26.66
N GLY A 204 4.67 -13.38 -26.95
CA GLY A 204 5.54 -12.69 -26.01
C GLY A 204 5.04 -11.29 -25.65
N VAL A 205 4.53 -10.55 -26.63
CA VAL A 205 3.87 -9.25 -26.42
C VAL A 205 2.62 -9.42 -25.55
N ASP A 206 1.75 -10.37 -25.86
CA ASP A 206 0.52 -10.61 -25.10
C ASP A 206 0.83 -10.97 -23.64
N THR A 207 1.80 -11.85 -23.42
CA THR A 207 2.29 -12.21 -22.08
C THR A 207 2.82 -10.98 -21.34
N ARG A 208 3.56 -10.11 -22.03
CA ARG A 208 4.09 -8.87 -21.43
C ARG A 208 2.98 -7.87 -21.11
N LEU A 209 1.99 -7.73 -21.97
CA LEU A 209 0.82 -6.87 -21.76
C LEU A 209 -0.01 -7.36 -20.57
N GLU A 210 -0.21 -8.68 -20.45
CA GLU A 210 -0.87 -9.28 -19.30
C GLU A 210 -0.13 -8.97 -17.98
N VAL A 211 1.21 -9.00 -17.99
CA VAL A 211 2.02 -8.58 -16.82
C VAL A 211 1.79 -7.11 -16.49
N ILE A 212 1.70 -6.23 -17.49
CA ILE A 212 1.43 -4.79 -17.26
C ILE A 212 0.06 -4.58 -16.63
N GLU A 213 -0.98 -5.29 -17.08
CA GLU A 213 -2.31 -5.25 -16.47
C GLU A 213 -2.28 -5.75 -15.01
N HIS A 214 -1.53 -6.81 -14.71
CA HIS A 214 -1.33 -7.28 -13.34
C HIS A 214 -0.62 -6.24 -12.46
N LEU A 215 0.38 -5.54 -13.01
CA LEU A 215 1.07 -4.46 -12.29
C LEU A 215 0.12 -3.30 -11.99
N ALA A 216 -0.76 -2.94 -12.93
CA ALA A 216 -1.78 -1.93 -12.71
C ALA A 216 -2.72 -2.35 -11.57
N ARG A 217 -3.28 -3.58 -11.58
CA ARG A 217 -4.15 -4.11 -10.52
C ARG A 217 -3.50 -4.04 -9.12
N ASN A 218 -2.23 -4.40 -9.04
CA ASN A 218 -1.50 -4.43 -7.76
C ASN A 218 -1.05 -3.05 -7.26
N CYS A 219 -1.22 -1.99 -8.05
CA CYS A 219 -0.87 -0.64 -7.64
C CYS A 219 -1.91 -0.08 -6.66
N SER A 220 -1.52 0.16 -5.40
CA SER A 220 -2.39 0.73 -4.36
C SER A 220 -1.72 1.85 -3.58
N GLY A 221 -0.74 2.56 -4.17
CA GLY A 221 0.44 3.18 -3.57
C GLY A 221 0.32 4.08 -2.33
N GLY A 222 -0.85 4.30 -1.77
CA GLY A 222 -1.09 5.01 -0.52
C GLY A 222 -2.15 4.39 0.39
N ARG A 223 -2.65 5.18 1.33
CA ARG A 223 -3.64 4.77 2.33
C ARG A 223 -4.48 5.95 2.82
N MET A 224 -5.56 5.68 3.53
CA MET A 224 -6.33 6.70 4.25
C MET A 224 -5.57 7.24 5.47
N LYS A 225 -5.53 8.57 5.62
CA LYS A 225 -4.95 9.30 6.76
C LYS A 225 -5.88 10.42 7.20
N ILE A 226 -6.16 10.50 8.51
CA ILE A 226 -6.97 11.59 9.08
C ILE A 226 -6.17 12.88 9.14
N GLN A 227 -6.80 13.98 8.74
CA GLN A 227 -6.28 15.33 8.95
C GLN A 227 -6.30 15.73 10.42
N ALA A 228 -5.41 16.64 10.83
CA ALA A 228 -5.36 17.14 12.21
C ALA A 228 -6.72 17.72 12.69
N SER A 229 -7.51 18.31 11.77
CA SER A 229 -8.86 18.84 12.03
C SER A 229 -9.88 17.79 12.44
N LYS A 230 -9.65 16.50 12.09
CA LYS A 230 -10.61 15.39 12.17
C LYS A 230 -11.88 15.57 11.33
N LEU A 231 -11.93 16.59 10.48
CA LEU A 231 -13.06 16.85 9.58
C LEU A 231 -12.87 16.22 8.20
N ALA A 232 -11.68 15.66 7.96
CA ALA A 232 -11.31 15.12 6.67
C ALA A 232 -10.32 13.96 6.76
N ILE A 233 -10.29 13.15 5.70
CA ILE A 233 -9.31 12.08 5.47
C ILE A 233 -8.65 12.33 4.11
N ASP A 234 -7.32 12.32 4.08
CA ASP A 234 -6.53 12.43 2.87
C ASP A 234 -6.01 11.05 2.42
N TRP A 235 -5.59 10.98 1.16
CA TRP A 235 -4.72 9.91 0.68
C TRP A 235 -3.26 10.23 1.05
N GLU A 236 -2.66 9.39 1.88
CA GLU A 236 -1.23 9.45 2.17
C GLU A 236 -0.49 8.48 1.27
N SER A 237 0.38 9.01 0.39
CA SER A 237 1.33 8.21 -0.37
C SER A 237 2.22 7.40 0.57
N VAL A 238 2.27 6.09 0.36
CA VAL A 238 3.17 5.16 1.09
C VAL A 238 4.34 4.78 0.19
N SER A 239 4.06 4.37 -1.04
CA SER A 239 5.06 4.07 -2.07
C SER A 239 4.93 4.98 -3.30
N SER A 240 3.72 5.41 -3.66
CA SER A 240 3.45 6.35 -4.76
C SER A 240 2.03 6.95 -4.66
N ASN A 241 1.76 8.01 -5.43
CA ASN A 241 0.40 8.56 -5.60
C ASN A 241 -0.43 7.79 -6.65
N GLU A 242 0.05 6.62 -7.07
CA GLU A 242 -0.54 5.82 -8.11
C GLU A 242 -1.52 4.82 -7.52
N ILE A 243 -2.63 4.60 -8.23
CA ILE A 243 -3.60 3.57 -7.88
C ILE A 243 -4.15 2.92 -9.14
N GLY A 244 -4.19 1.60 -9.15
CA GLY A 244 -4.84 0.82 -10.21
C GLY A 244 -6.35 0.90 -10.09
N LEU A 245 -7.03 1.40 -11.12
CA LEU A 245 -8.48 1.50 -11.16
C LEU A 245 -9.00 0.96 -12.49
N TRP A 246 -10.18 0.34 -12.46
CA TRP A 246 -10.87 -0.08 -13.66
C TRP A 246 -11.56 1.13 -14.32
N ASN A 247 -11.21 1.46 -15.56
CA ASN A 247 -11.81 2.60 -16.28
C ASN A 247 -13.16 2.26 -16.94
N GLY A 248 -13.52 0.97 -17.01
CA GLY A 248 -14.69 0.46 -17.73
C GLY A 248 -14.34 -0.63 -18.74
N SER A 249 -13.10 -0.65 -19.23
CA SER A 249 -12.59 -1.61 -20.22
C SER A 249 -11.32 -2.33 -19.80
N GLU A 250 -10.44 -1.67 -19.02
CA GLU A 250 -9.16 -2.23 -18.58
C GLU A 250 -8.73 -1.65 -17.23
N TRP A 251 -7.73 -2.28 -16.60
CA TRP A 251 -7.07 -1.76 -15.40
C TRP A 251 -6.02 -0.74 -15.78
N VAL A 252 -6.18 0.50 -15.32
CA VAL A 252 -5.24 1.59 -15.58
C VAL A 252 -4.64 2.11 -14.29
N VAL A 253 -3.37 2.50 -14.35
CA VAL A 253 -2.73 3.24 -13.26
C VAL A 253 -3.14 4.70 -13.34
N VAL A 254 -3.78 5.20 -12.29
CA VAL A 254 -4.17 6.60 -12.17
C VAL A 254 -3.18 7.33 -11.27
N LEU A 255 -2.53 8.34 -11.81
CA LEU A 255 -1.68 9.26 -11.06
C LEU A 255 -2.44 10.55 -10.80
N ALA A 256 -2.98 10.71 -9.59
CA ALA A 256 -3.78 11.88 -9.27
C ALA A 256 -2.93 13.17 -9.30
N SER A 257 -3.32 14.15 -10.12
CA SER A 257 -2.67 15.46 -10.18
C SER A 257 -2.87 16.27 -8.89
N SER A 258 -3.93 15.96 -8.15
CA SER A 258 -4.24 16.50 -6.83
C SER A 258 -4.84 15.39 -5.99
N ILE A 259 -4.38 15.23 -4.75
CA ILE A 259 -4.91 14.23 -3.83
C ILE A 259 -6.32 14.64 -3.40
N PRO A 260 -7.36 13.84 -3.70
CA PRO A 260 -8.72 14.08 -3.22
C PRO A 260 -8.80 13.86 -1.70
N THR A 261 -9.62 14.67 -1.05
CA THR A 261 -9.89 14.59 0.39
C THR A 261 -11.32 14.12 0.61
N ILE A 262 -11.53 13.18 1.53
CA ILE A 262 -12.84 12.84 2.09
C ILE A 262 -13.23 13.95 3.04
N ALA A 263 -14.34 14.65 2.81
CA ALA A 263 -14.86 15.65 3.75
C ALA A 263 -15.99 15.07 4.60
N ASN A 264 -16.14 15.55 5.83
CA ASN A 264 -17.26 15.17 6.70
C ASN A 264 -18.64 15.64 6.18
N THR A 265 -18.65 16.51 5.17
CA THR A 265 -19.84 16.98 4.45
C THR A 265 -20.15 16.17 3.19
N ASP A 266 -19.36 15.16 2.87
CA ASP A 266 -19.59 14.32 1.69
C ASP A 266 -20.91 13.56 1.81
N THR A 267 -21.37 13.05 0.68
CA THR A 267 -22.52 12.13 0.60
C THR A 267 -22.06 10.72 0.28
N ASP A 268 -22.74 9.73 0.82
CA ASP A 268 -22.57 8.33 0.43
C ASP A 268 -23.13 8.05 -0.98
N LEU A 269 -22.94 6.82 -1.47
CA LEU A 269 -23.42 6.36 -2.78
C LEU A 269 -24.95 6.40 -2.93
N ASP A 270 -25.68 6.49 -1.82
CA ASP A 270 -27.14 6.64 -1.81
C ASP A 270 -27.54 8.14 -1.72
N SER A 271 -26.58 9.05 -1.92
CA SER A 271 -26.73 10.50 -1.83
C SER A 271 -27.14 11.01 -0.44
N ASN A 272 -26.93 10.23 0.62
CA ASN A 272 -27.18 10.69 1.99
C ASN A 272 -25.92 11.34 2.55
N ALA A 273 -26.08 12.43 3.30
CA ALA A 273 -24.97 12.98 4.07
C ALA A 273 -24.39 11.92 5.02
N LEU A 274 -23.07 11.94 5.23
CA LEU A 274 -22.46 11.09 6.25
C LEU A 274 -23.16 11.32 7.60
N ALA A 275 -23.58 10.23 8.23
CA ALA A 275 -24.17 10.22 9.56
C ALA A 275 -23.09 9.97 10.63
N VAL A 276 -23.31 10.48 11.83
CA VAL A 276 -22.49 10.19 13.01
C VAL A 276 -22.59 8.71 13.42
N ASP A 277 -21.58 8.22 14.15
CA ASP A 277 -21.48 6.85 14.69
C ASP A 277 -21.82 5.73 13.70
N SER A 278 -21.46 5.94 12.44
CA SER A 278 -21.82 5.07 11.32
C SER A 278 -20.58 4.50 10.66
N MET A 279 -20.66 3.25 10.20
CA MET A 279 -19.60 2.59 9.45
C MET A 279 -19.84 2.73 7.95
N TYR A 280 -18.76 2.93 7.21
CA TYR A 280 -18.78 3.03 5.75
C TYR A 280 -17.69 2.18 5.15
N ASP A 281 -18.05 1.42 4.12
CA ASP A 281 -17.08 0.93 3.15
C ASP A 281 -16.60 2.10 2.30
N VAL A 282 -15.29 2.22 2.14
CA VAL A 282 -14.65 3.29 1.37
C VAL A 282 -14.08 2.71 0.10
N TYR A 283 -14.39 3.37 -1.01
CA TYR A 283 -13.90 3.03 -2.34
C TYR A 283 -13.27 4.25 -3.00
N ILE A 284 -12.41 3.99 -3.98
CA ILE A 284 -11.94 4.98 -4.94
C ILE A 284 -12.50 4.63 -6.30
N GLN A 285 -13.08 5.61 -6.98
CA GLN A 285 -13.68 5.49 -8.30
C GLN A 285 -12.80 6.16 -9.36
N TYR A 286 -12.60 5.48 -10.48
CA TYR A 286 -11.99 6.07 -11.66
C TYR A 286 -12.84 7.22 -12.20
N ASP A 287 -12.23 8.41 -12.37
CA ASP A 287 -12.84 9.53 -13.08
C ASP A 287 -12.10 9.81 -14.41
N SER A 288 -10.76 9.84 -14.36
CA SER A 288 -9.89 10.01 -15.53
C SER A 288 -8.50 9.41 -15.30
N ALA A 289 -7.62 9.45 -16.31
CA ALA A 289 -6.23 8.99 -16.17
C ALA A 289 -5.41 9.77 -15.11
N THR A 290 -5.86 10.97 -14.71
CA THR A 290 -5.16 11.83 -13.75
C THR A 290 -6.03 12.23 -12.55
N SER A 291 -7.21 11.63 -12.39
CA SER A 291 -8.14 11.95 -11.29
C SER A 291 -9.00 10.77 -10.90
N TRP A 292 -9.34 10.72 -9.62
CA TRP A 292 -10.27 9.76 -9.05
C TRP A 292 -11.07 10.42 -7.93
N SER A 293 -12.18 9.81 -7.55
CA SER A 293 -13.08 10.32 -6.51
C SER A 293 -13.31 9.29 -5.41
N TRP A 294 -13.51 9.75 -4.18
CA TRP A 294 -13.90 8.90 -3.08
C TRP A 294 -15.38 8.54 -3.17
N GLN A 295 -15.71 7.30 -2.84
CA GLN A 295 -17.08 6.80 -2.78
C GLN A 295 -17.29 6.03 -1.48
N TYR A 296 -18.48 6.11 -0.90
CA TYR A 296 -18.76 5.51 0.40
C TYR A 296 -20.07 4.74 0.38
N LYS A 297 -20.13 3.58 1.04
CA LYS A 297 -21.37 2.85 1.25
C LYS A 297 -21.61 2.62 2.74
N LYS A 298 -22.69 3.19 3.26
CA LYS A 298 -23.07 3.02 4.67
C LYS A 298 -23.43 1.56 4.98
N TRP A 299 -22.94 1.08 6.11
CA TRP A 299 -23.35 -0.20 6.67
C TRP A 299 -24.75 -0.13 7.28
N THR A 300 -25.45 -1.26 7.34
CA THR A 300 -26.78 -1.34 7.96
C THR A 300 -26.71 -1.05 9.47
N SER A 301 -25.64 -1.48 10.13
CA SER A 301 -25.32 -1.11 11.51
C SER A 301 -23.81 -1.15 11.74
N THR A 302 -23.36 -0.80 12.94
CA THR A 302 -21.94 -0.93 13.34
C THR A 302 -21.45 -2.38 13.48
N THR A 303 -22.33 -3.38 13.34
CA THR A 303 -21.98 -4.81 13.42
C THR A 303 -22.42 -5.59 12.19
N ASN A 304 -23.35 -5.03 11.40
CA ASN A 304 -23.91 -5.67 10.23
C ASN A 304 -23.56 -4.84 9.01
N ARG A 305 -22.60 -5.34 8.25
CA ARG A 305 -22.25 -4.81 6.94
C ARG A 305 -23.44 -4.96 5.97
N ASN A 306 -23.65 -3.97 5.11
CA ASN A 306 -24.69 -4.05 4.09
C ASN A 306 -24.34 -5.17 3.10
N LEU A 307 -25.29 -6.08 2.84
CA LEU A 307 -25.08 -7.46 2.35
C LEU A 307 -24.57 -7.61 0.89
N THR A 308 -24.22 -6.54 0.19
CA THR A 308 -23.38 -6.71 -1.01
C THR A 308 -21.97 -7.06 -0.54
N ALA A 309 -21.70 -8.37 -0.45
CA ALA A 309 -20.35 -8.88 -0.32
C ALA A 309 -19.47 -8.14 -1.34
N LEU A 310 -18.29 -7.68 -0.91
CA LEU A 310 -17.30 -7.17 -1.85
C LEU A 310 -17.09 -8.20 -2.92
N TYR A 311 -17.02 -7.74 -4.16
CA TYR A 311 -16.84 -8.61 -5.28
C TYR A 311 -15.35 -8.67 -5.60
N ASP A 312 -14.81 -9.87 -5.75
CA ASP A 312 -13.46 -10.06 -6.27
C ASP A 312 -13.51 -9.99 -7.79
N PHE A 313 -12.88 -8.96 -8.36
CA PHE A 313 -12.73 -8.76 -9.80
C PHE A 313 -11.24 -8.72 -10.13
N ASP A 314 -10.76 -9.76 -10.80
CA ASP A 314 -9.35 -9.96 -11.15
C ASP A 314 -8.38 -9.85 -9.96
N GLY A 315 -8.77 -10.33 -8.77
CA GLY A 315 -7.96 -10.25 -7.56
C GLY A 315 -8.01 -8.90 -6.84
N VAL A 316 -8.85 -7.97 -7.30
CA VAL A 316 -9.11 -6.68 -6.64
C VAL A 316 -10.52 -6.66 -6.09
N LEU A 317 -10.65 -6.28 -4.81
CA LEU A 317 -11.98 -6.11 -4.20
C LEU A 317 -12.62 -4.83 -4.74
N VAL A 318 -13.83 -4.97 -5.30
CA VAL A 318 -14.64 -3.88 -5.84
C VAL A 318 -16.03 -3.86 -5.20
N GLN A 319 -16.78 -2.77 -5.42
CA GLN A 319 -18.09 -2.59 -4.79
C GLN A 319 -19.13 -3.63 -5.26
N ALA A 320 -19.21 -3.90 -6.55
CA ALA A 320 -20.18 -4.82 -7.15
C ALA A 320 -19.69 -5.35 -8.51
N ASN A 321 -20.31 -6.43 -9.02
CA ASN A 321 -19.97 -7.04 -10.33
C ASN A 321 -20.70 -6.40 -11.53
N ASP A 322 -21.23 -5.19 -11.38
CA ASP A 322 -21.79 -4.43 -12.50
C ASP A 322 -20.76 -3.43 -13.06
N SER A 323 -21.09 -2.77 -14.18
CA SER A 323 -20.17 -1.86 -14.88
C SER A 323 -19.69 -0.70 -14.03
N ASP A 324 -20.49 -0.24 -13.07
CA ASP A 324 -20.17 0.91 -12.23
C ASP A 324 -19.46 0.47 -10.95
N GLY A 325 -19.90 -0.65 -10.36
CA GLY A 325 -19.32 -1.26 -9.17
C GLY A 325 -17.86 -1.67 -9.38
N LYS A 326 -17.51 -2.18 -10.57
CA LYS A 326 -16.13 -2.53 -10.93
C LYS A 326 -15.18 -1.33 -10.94
N LYS A 327 -15.69 -0.13 -11.25
CA LYS A 327 -14.88 1.10 -11.25
C LYS A 327 -14.50 1.56 -9.84
N ARG A 328 -15.15 1.01 -8.81
CA ARG A 328 -15.00 1.41 -7.40
C ARG A 328 -14.15 0.38 -6.66
N ARG A 329 -12.84 0.62 -6.66
CA ARG A 329 -11.87 -0.21 -5.92
C ARG A 329 -12.03 0.02 -4.43
N TYR A 330 -12.14 -1.06 -3.67
CA TYR A 330 -12.29 -1.02 -2.22
C TYR A 330 -10.99 -0.65 -1.52
N ILE A 331 -11.00 0.33 -0.63
CA ILE A 331 -9.80 0.82 0.08
C ILE A 331 -9.80 0.39 1.54
N GLY A 332 -10.97 0.25 2.15
CA GLY A 332 -11.07 -0.08 3.56
C GLY A 332 -12.39 0.35 4.18
N VAL A 333 -12.39 0.47 5.50
CA VAL A 333 -13.56 0.87 6.29
C VAL A 333 -13.21 2.09 7.12
N ILE A 334 -14.18 2.99 7.25
CA ILE A 334 -14.13 4.07 8.25
C ILE A 334 -15.34 4.00 9.16
N MET A 335 -15.18 4.49 10.39
CA MET A 335 -16.28 4.80 11.27
C MET A 335 -16.26 6.30 11.62
N THR A 336 -17.40 6.95 11.41
CA THR A 336 -17.61 8.33 11.84
C THR A 336 -17.85 8.38 13.35
N TRP A 337 -17.49 9.50 13.97
CA TRP A 337 -17.63 9.76 15.39
C TRP A 337 -18.51 10.99 15.61
N ASP A 338 -19.43 10.91 16.57
CA ASP A 338 -20.23 12.04 17.01
C ASP A 338 -19.44 12.98 17.94
N ASP A 339 -19.20 14.22 17.51
CA ASP A 339 -18.71 15.29 18.38
C ASP A 339 -19.72 16.43 18.41
N GLY A 340 -20.74 16.29 19.25
CA GLY A 340 -21.79 17.29 19.44
C GLY A 340 -22.71 17.46 18.23
N GLY A 341 -23.03 16.38 17.53
CA GLY A 341 -23.85 16.35 16.31
C GLY A 341 -23.06 16.55 15.02
N THR A 342 -21.75 16.78 15.10
CA THR A 342 -20.88 16.95 13.94
C THR A 342 -20.17 15.64 13.62
N VAL A 343 -20.23 15.22 12.35
CA VAL A 343 -19.43 14.08 11.86
C VAL A 343 -17.95 14.43 11.93
N LYS A 344 -17.20 13.60 12.65
CA LYS A 344 -15.73 13.62 12.66
C LYS A 344 -15.17 12.23 12.36
N PHE A 345 -13.90 12.21 11.97
CA PHE A 345 -13.11 10.99 11.84
C PHE A 345 -12.16 10.86 13.02
N ASN A 346 -11.95 9.65 13.54
CA ASN A 346 -11.05 9.43 14.66
C ASN A 346 -10.20 8.16 14.50
N ASP A 347 -8.89 8.34 14.43
CA ASP A 347 -7.88 7.25 14.45
C ASP A 347 -6.86 7.55 15.54
N GLY A 348 -7.38 8.00 16.68
CA GLY A 348 -6.61 8.26 17.88
C GLY A 348 -6.31 6.97 18.64
N ARG A 349 -5.48 7.07 19.68
CA ARG A 349 -5.21 5.91 20.55
C ARG A 349 -6.49 5.38 21.20
N LEU A 350 -7.44 6.23 21.59
CA LEU A 350 -8.69 5.82 22.25
C LEU A 350 -9.73 5.19 21.30
N GLY A 351 -9.59 5.39 19.98
CA GLY A 351 -10.54 4.92 18.98
C GLY A 351 -9.87 4.79 17.62
N ARG A 352 -9.76 3.56 17.11
CA ARG A 352 -9.20 3.24 15.79
C ARG A 352 -10.32 3.03 14.78
N TYR A 353 -10.79 4.12 14.17
CA TYR A 353 -11.92 4.09 13.24
C TYR A 353 -11.51 4.15 11.77
N ILE A 354 -10.25 3.85 11.46
CA ILE A 354 -9.82 3.63 10.09
C ILE A 354 -9.17 2.27 10.00
N TRP A 355 -9.64 1.48 9.05
CA TRP A 355 -9.01 0.24 8.66
C TRP A 355 -8.70 0.31 7.17
N ASN A 356 -7.42 0.26 6.83
CA ASN A 356 -6.95 0.22 5.45
C ASN A 356 -6.81 -1.23 5.01
N HIS A 357 -7.42 -1.59 3.88
CA HIS A 357 -7.29 -2.92 3.29
C HIS A 357 -5.89 -3.12 2.73
N TYR A 358 -5.46 -2.16 1.91
CA TYR A 358 -4.10 -2.08 1.36
C TYR A 358 -3.19 -1.30 2.31
N HIS A 359 -1.89 -1.60 2.33
CA HIS A 359 -0.87 -0.91 3.14
C HIS A 359 -1.21 -0.80 4.64
N GLN A 360 -1.58 -1.94 5.24
CA GLN A 360 -1.90 -2.05 6.67
C GLN A 360 -0.75 -1.56 7.55
N GLN A 361 -1.10 -0.81 8.59
CA GLN A 361 -0.15 -0.39 9.62
C GLN A 361 -0.53 -0.96 10.98
N PRO A 362 0.46 -1.44 11.76
CA PRO A 362 0.28 -1.66 13.18
C PRO A 362 -0.12 -0.35 13.87
N LYS A 363 -1.19 -0.38 14.66
CA LYS A 363 -1.67 0.79 15.43
C LYS A 363 -1.81 0.42 16.90
N THR A 364 -1.49 1.36 17.78
CA THR A 364 -1.65 1.22 19.24
C THR A 364 -3.05 1.64 19.67
N VAL A 365 -3.79 0.81 20.43
CA VAL A 365 -5.11 1.19 20.96
C VAL A 365 -5.06 1.33 22.47
N TRP A 366 -5.55 2.44 23.00
CA TRP A 366 -5.48 2.79 24.40
C TRP A 366 -6.89 2.76 25.00
N GLY A 367 -7.12 1.96 26.05
CA GLY A 367 -8.26 2.16 26.94
C GLY A 367 -7.93 3.30 27.91
N GLY A 368 -8.72 4.37 27.92
CA GLY A 368 -8.40 5.64 28.61
C GLY A 368 -8.03 5.53 30.09
N VAL A 369 -7.42 6.58 30.65
CA VAL A 369 -6.97 6.62 32.06
C VAL A 369 -8.12 7.09 32.95
N ALA A 370 -8.60 6.26 33.87
CA ALA A 370 -9.44 6.75 34.95
C ALA A 370 -8.59 7.61 35.91
N ALA A 371 -9.17 8.68 36.44
CA ALA A 371 -8.64 9.29 37.66
C ALA A 371 -8.61 8.23 38.77
N ALA A 372 -7.61 8.29 39.65
CA ALA A 372 -7.39 7.27 40.67
C ALA A 372 -8.61 7.09 41.59
N THR A 373 -9.44 6.10 41.30
CA THR A 373 -10.55 5.66 42.15
C THR A 373 -10.26 4.24 42.60
N SER A 374 -10.39 3.97 43.90
CA SER A 374 -10.37 2.61 44.40
C SER A 374 -11.73 1.95 44.14
N TRP A 375 -11.72 0.68 43.70
CA TRP A 375 -12.92 -0.15 43.67
C TRP A 375 -12.60 -1.52 44.25
N SER A 376 -13.62 -2.18 44.80
CA SER A 376 -13.45 -3.50 45.40
C SER A 376 -14.39 -4.55 44.79
N TYR A 377 -13.97 -5.81 44.73
CA TYR A 377 -14.73 -6.91 44.13
C TYR A 377 -14.38 -8.28 44.68
N SER A 378 -15.31 -9.24 44.62
CA SER A 378 -15.22 -10.51 45.34
C SER A 378 -15.88 -11.70 44.61
N THR A 379 -15.80 -11.76 43.27
CA THR A 379 -16.46 -12.82 42.49
C THR A 379 -15.50 -13.48 41.50
N ASN A 380 -15.71 -14.78 41.27
CA ASN A 380 -14.89 -15.63 40.40
C ASN A 380 -15.33 -15.56 38.91
N ALA A 381 -16.43 -14.85 38.61
CA ALA A 381 -16.85 -14.63 37.23
C ALA A 381 -15.98 -13.56 36.57
N TRP A 382 -15.63 -13.77 35.30
CA TRP A 382 -15.05 -12.70 34.50
C TRP A 382 -16.06 -11.57 34.34
N ARG A 383 -15.60 -10.35 34.56
CA ARG A 383 -16.37 -9.14 34.27
C ARG A 383 -15.45 -8.07 33.72
N VAL A 384 -16.03 -7.00 33.20
CA VAL A 384 -15.27 -5.82 32.80
C VAL A 384 -14.62 -5.17 34.02
N LEU A 385 -13.33 -4.83 33.90
CA LEU A 385 -12.54 -4.12 34.90
C LEU A 385 -13.27 -2.85 35.37
N ASN A 386 -13.36 -2.64 36.69
CA ASN A 386 -14.08 -1.52 37.32
C ASN A 386 -15.63 -1.59 37.22
N GLY A 387 -16.21 -2.79 37.13
CA GLY A 387 -17.62 -3.02 37.46
C GLY A 387 -18.67 -2.38 36.55
N GLY A 388 -18.31 -1.83 35.39
CA GLY A 388 -19.28 -1.23 34.46
C GLY A 388 -18.88 0.17 34.00
N THR A 389 -19.76 1.15 34.13
CA THR A 389 -19.81 2.48 33.47
C THR A 389 -18.53 3.31 33.32
N ASN A 390 -17.45 2.99 34.04
CA ASN A 390 -16.12 3.61 33.89
C ASN A 390 -15.08 2.59 33.36
N HIS A 391 -15.50 1.71 32.46
CA HIS A 391 -14.64 0.64 31.97
C HIS A 391 -13.67 1.08 30.88
N TYR A 392 -12.49 0.47 30.92
CA TYR A 392 -11.42 0.65 29.96
C TYR A 392 -11.76 -0.06 28.66
N GLN A 393 -12.44 0.65 27.77
CA GLN A 393 -12.80 0.14 26.46
C GLN A 393 -11.99 0.86 25.38
N ALA A 394 -11.20 0.08 24.67
CA ALA A 394 -10.63 0.49 23.39
C ALA A 394 -11.65 0.14 22.30
N VAL A 395 -11.91 1.07 21.39
CA VAL A 395 -12.81 0.83 20.25
C VAL A 395 -11.98 0.78 18.99
N PHE A 396 -12.23 -0.21 18.15
CA PHE A 396 -11.59 -0.33 16.85
C PHE A 396 -12.56 -0.93 15.85
N ILE A 397 -12.28 -0.81 14.55
CA ILE A 397 -13.08 -1.43 13.50
C ILE A 397 -12.27 -2.50 12.77
N LEU A 398 -12.97 -3.54 12.31
CA LEU A 398 -12.45 -4.59 11.44
C LEU A 398 -13.36 -4.77 10.23
N MET A 399 -12.77 -5.27 9.16
CA MET A 399 -13.42 -5.40 7.85
C MET A 399 -13.66 -6.84 7.42
N GLU A 400 -12.76 -7.74 7.80
CA GLU A 400 -12.80 -9.16 7.48
C GLU A 400 -12.41 -9.96 8.72
N ASP A 401 -12.75 -11.25 8.69
CA ASP A 401 -12.34 -12.20 9.72
C ASP A 401 -10.81 -12.34 9.69
N ARG A 402 -10.13 -11.68 10.63
CA ARG A 402 -8.67 -11.79 10.81
C ARG A 402 -8.30 -12.17 12.22
N SER A 403 -7.16 -12.83 12.33
CA SER A 403 -6.41 -12.93 13.59
C SER A 403 -5.77 -11.58 13.88
N ILE A 404 -5.83 -11.15 15.14
CA ILE A 404 -5.14 -9.94 15.62
C ILE A 404 -4.10 -10.34 16.66
N ILE A 405 -2.93 -9.69 16.65
CA ILE A 405 -1.99 -9.80 17.77
C ILE A 405 -2.22 -8.60 18.67
N LEU A 406 -2.43 -8.90 19.95
CA LEU A 406 -2.67 -7.92 20.96
C LEU A 406 -1.52 -7.90 21.97
N TYR A 407 -0.97 -6.72 22.17
CA TYR A 407 0.02 -6.44 23.19
C TYR A 407 -0.61 -5.64 24.32
N ILE A 408 -0.54 -6.17 25.53
CA ILE A 408 -1.04 -5.50 26.73
C ILE A 408 0.11 -4.80 27.42
N GLY A 409 0.05 -3.47 27.49
CA GLY A 409 0.85 -2.66 28.40
C GLY A 409 0.03 -2.32 29.65
N GLN A 410 0.74 -2.38 30.77
CA GLN A 410 0.18 -2.67 32.06
C GLN A 410 -0.10 -1.42 32.91
N GLY A 411 -0.98 -1.55 33.91
CA GLY A 411 -1.19 -0.58 34.98
C GLY A 411 -1.00 -1.26 36.34
N GLY A 412 -0.56 -0.48 37.35
CA GLY A 412 -0.36 -0.98 38.71
C GLY A 412 -1.68 -1.35 39.38
N ILE A 413 -1.65 -2.32 40.30
CA ILE A 413 -2.76 -2.67 41.19
C ILE A 413 -2.19 -2.58 42.60
N GLY A 414 -2.64 -1.62 43.40
CA GLY A 414 -2.41 -1.67 44.84
C GLY A 414 -3.56 -2.41 45.52
N SER A 415 -3.33 -3.09 46.62
CA SER A 415 -4.39 -3.47 47.56
C SER A 415 -4.11 -2.76 48.88
N TYR A 416 -5.15 -2.19 49.51
CA TYR A 416 -5.01 -1.64 50.85
C TYR A 416 -5.58 -2.62 51.88
N ALA A 417 -4.68 -2.96 52.81
CA ALA A 417 -4.90 -3.25 54.21
C ALA A 417 -5.44 -4.64 54.66
N SER A 418 -4.59 -5.23 55.52
CA SER A 418 -4.91 -5.98 56.75
C SER A 418 -5.50 -7.40 56.67
N SER A 419 -5.80 -7.94 55.50
CA SER A 419 -6.29 -9.32 55.40
C SER A 419 -5.14 -10.33 55.24
N PRO A 420 -5.00 -11.37 56.09
CA PRO A 420 -3.93 -12.38 56.01
C PRO A 420 -4.11 -13.39 54.86
N TYR A 421 -5.02 -13.13 53.92
CA TYR A 421 -5.31 -14.02 52.80
C TYR A 421 -4.60 -13.54 51.53
N ASN A 422 -3.91 -14.46 50.85
CA ASN A 422 -3.39 -14.26 49.50
C ASN A 422 -4.56 -13.89 48.58
N ALA A 423 -4.70 -12.61 48.25
CA ALA A 423 -5.66 -12.15 47.27
C ALA A 423 -5.00 -12.24 45.89
N ALA A 424 -5.48 -13.15 45.03
CA ALA A 424 -5.06 -13.22 43.65
C ALA A 424 -6.07 -12.48 42.76
N ALA A 425 -5.61 -11.46 42.02
CA ALA A 425 -6.42 -10.84 40.97
C ALA A 425 -5.91 -11.31 39.61
N TRP A 426 -6.83 -11.59 38.68
CA TRP A 426 -6.47 -12.00 37.33
C TRP A 426 -7.05 -11.00 36.34
N THR A 427 -6.25 -10.57 35.38
CA THR A 427 -6.73 -9.72 34.27
C THR A 427 -6.41 -10.34 32.92
N VAL A 428 -7.38 -10.31 32.00
CA VAL A 428 -7.25 -10.82 30.63
C VAL A 428 -7.86 -9.85 29.61
N PRO A 429 -7.41 -9.91 28.35
CA PRO A 429 -8.10 -9.30 27.22
C PRO A 429 -9.47 -9.96 26.94
N GLY A 430 -10.47 -9.18 26.54
CA GLY A 430 -11.76 -9.70 26.07
C GLY A 430 -12.53 -8.76 25.14
N PHE A 431 -13.22 -9.29 24.13
CA PHE A 431 -14.03 -8.46 23.21
C PHE A 431 -15.30 -7.91 23.84
N ASN A 432 -15.84 -8.62 24.82
CA ASN A 432 -16.99 -8.20 25.61
C ASN A 432 -16.81 -8.70 27.04
N SER A 433 -17.77 -8.40 27.91
CA SER A 433 -17.73 -8.80 29.33
C SER A 433 -17.66 -10.31 29.57
N SER A 434 -17.95 -11.13 28.56
CA SER A 434 -18.07 -12.59 28.63
C SER A 434 -17.05 -13.37 27.78
N THR A 435 -16.39 -12.74 26.81
CA THR A 435 -15.46 -13.41 25.89
C THR A 435 -14.03 -13.26 26.39
N VAL A 436 -13.42 -14.38 26.80
CA VAL A 436 -12.02 -14.47 27.22
C VAL A 436 -11.19 -14.97 26.05
N LEU A 437 -10.11 -14.26 25.68
CA LEU A 437 -9.32 -14.64 24.52
C LEU A 437 -8.35 -15.81 24.78
N SER A 438 -7.92 -16.01 26.03
CA SER A 438 -7.22 -17.20 26.53
C SER A 438 -7.00 -17.09 28.05
N SER A 439 -6.99 -18.21 28.78
CA SER A 439 -6.58 -18.23 30.20
C SER A 439 -5.08 -18.01 30.38
N ASP A 440 -4.28 -18.37 29.37
CA ASP A 440 -2.81 -18.27 29.40
C ASP A 440 -2.32 -16.83 29.14
N ALA A 441 -3.24 -15.97 28.71
CA ALA A 441 -3.08 -14.53 28.54
C ALA A 441 -3.25 -13.73 29.84
N GLY A 442 -3.44 -14.43 30.96
CA GLY A 442 -3.75 -13.85 32.25
C GLY A 442 -2.51 -13.33 32.98
N CYS A 443 -2.57 -12.09 33.43
CA CYS A 443 -1.63 -11.61 34.44
C CYS A 443 -2.20 -11.95 35.80
N THR A 444 -1.48 -12.80 36.54
CA THR A 444 -1.77 -13.08 37.94
C THR A 444 -1.07 -12.04 38.81
N PHE A 445 -1.82 -11.43 39.71
CA PHE A 445 -1.29 -10.54 40.72
C PHE A 445 -1.44 -11.25 42.07
N GLU A 446 -0.32 -11.69 42.65
CA GLU A 446 -0.28 -12.20 44.02
C GLU A 446 0.22 -11.08 44.93
N GLN A 447 -0.46 -10.85 46.04
CA GLN A 447 0.00 -9.89 47.04
C GLN A 447 0.99 -10.55 47.99
N TYR A 448 2.25 -10.10 48.00
CA TYR A 448 3.18 -10.35 49.09
C TYR A 448 3.24 -9.16 50.06
N ASN A 449 3.48 -9.46 51.34
CA ASN A 449 3.32 -8.58 52.50
C ASN A 449 3.99 -7.19 52.35
N GLY A 450 3.23 -6.17 51.96
CA GLY A 450 3.62 -4.76 51.99
C GLY A 450 4.24 -4.24 50.70
N TRP A 451 3.38 -3.63 49.86
CA TRP A 451 3.69 -2.87 48.64
C TRP A 451 4.33 -3.67 47.50
N GLU A 452 3.51 -4.22 46.61
CA GLU A 452 3.97 -4.67 45.29
C GLU A 452 3.31 -3.89 44.16
N TYR A 453 4.13 -3.09 43.48
CA TYR A 453 3.89 -2.62 42.12
C TYR A 453 4.53 -3.64 41.16
N SER A 454 3.84 -4.72 40.82
CA SER A 454 4.38 -5.62 39.79
C SER A 454 4.13 -5.04 38.41
N ILE A 455 5.18 -4.94 37.57
CA ILE A 455 5.10 -4.62 36.14
C ILE A 455 5.36 -5.90 35.30
N SER A 456 4.35 -6.71 34.96
CA SER A 456 4.39 -7.75 33.92
C SER A 456 3.86 -7.27 32.54
N ARG A 457 4.73 -7.35 31.52
CA ARG A 457 4.38 -7.28 30.09
C ARG A 457 4.06 -8.69 29.60
N GLN A 458 2.83 -8.95 29.18
CA GLN A 458 2.44 -10.24 28.60
C GLN A 458 2.03 -10.09 27.14
N TYR A 459 2.52 -11.00 26.29
CA TYR A 459 2.17 -11.10 24.89
C TYR A 459 1.00 -12.05 24.75
N VAL A 460 -0.08 -11.61 24.10
CA VAL A 460 -1.26 -12.44 23.88
C VAL A 460 -1.50 -12.55 22.40
N HIS A 461 -1.27 -13.76 21.87
CA HIS A 461 -1.64 -14.11 20.51
C HIS A 461 -3.04 -14.69 20.53
N THR A 462 -3.97 -14.05 19.84
CA THR A 462 -5.34 -14.54 19.73
C THR A 462 -5.60 -14.85 18.26
N THR A 463 -5.76 -16.13 17.94
CA THR A 463 -6.11 -16.60 16.60
C THR A 463 -7.61 -16.67 16.38
N SER A 464 -8.42 -16.17 17.32
CA SER A 464 -9.88 -16.15 17.18
C SER A 464 -10.26 -15.23 16.04
N GLY A 465 -10.93 -15.77 15.01
CA GLY A 465 -11.53 -14.98 13.94
C GLY A 465 -12.55 -14.01 14.51
N ILE A 466 -12.28 -12.72 14.37
CA ILE A 466 -13.16 -11.65 14.84
C ILE A 466 -14.01 -11.20 13.67
N THR A 467 -15.32 -11.17 13.88
CA THR A 467 -16.26 -10.74 12.85
C THR A 467 -16.04 -9.27 12.45
N PRO A 468 -16.30 -8.92 11.18
CA PRO A 468 -16.27 -7.52 10.73
C PRO A 468 -17.19 -6.63 11.55
N GLY A 469 -16.80 -5.37 11.73
CA GLY A 469 -17.58 -4.35 12.42
C GLY A 469 -16.82 -3.60 13.50
N LYS A 470 -17.57 -2.83 14.27
CA LYS A 470 -17.12 -2.13 15.46
C LYS A 470 -16.87 -3.14 16.57
N GLN A 471 -15.61 -3.25 16.94
CA GLN A 471 -15.14 -4.13 17.99
C GLN A 471 -14.79 -3.31 19.22
N TYR A 472 -15.07 -3.93 20.35
CA TYR A 472 -14.70 -3.42 21.64
C TYR A 472 -13.60 -4.29 22.20
N TYR A 473 -12.66 -3.67 22.86
CA TYR A 473 -11.63 -4.35 23.60
C TYR A 473 -11.71 -3.91 25.05
N ASN A 474 -12.03 -4.86 25.92
CA ASN A 474 -12.16 -4.66 27.35
C ASN A 474 -11.03 -5.38 28.08
N THR A 475 -10.55 -4.77 29.16
CA THR A 475 -9.85 -5.56 30.18
C THR A 475 -10.88 -6.21 31.08
N LEU A 476 -10.75 -7.51 31.26
CA LEU A 476 -11.57 -8.27 32.19
C LEU A 476 -10.80 -8.49 33.50
N GLU A 477 -11.53 -8.55 34.60
CA GLU A 477 -11.00 -8.88 35.93
C GLU A 477 -11.80 -10.04 36.55
N ARG A 478 -11.15 -10.85 37.38
CA ARG A 478 -11.81 -11.81 38.30
C ARG A 478 -11.02 -11.97 39.60
N ALA A 479 -11.72 -12.39 40.66
CA ALA A 479 -11.16 -12.73 41.97
C ALA A 479 -11.48 -14.21 42.28
N PRO A 480 -10.55 -15.15 42.02
CA PRO A 480 -10.82 -16.59 42.06
C PRO A 480 -11.31 -17.12 43.41
N ASP A 481 -10.87 -16.49 44.51
CA ASP A 481 -11.07 -17.00 45.87
C ASP A 481 -12.23 -16.31 46.62
N GLY A 482 -13.02 -15.48 45.95
CA GLY A 482 -14.12 -14.74 46.58
C GLY A 482 -13.70 -13.69 47.60
N ASN A 483 -12.40 -13.47 47.78
CA ASN A 483 -11.86 -12.42 48.63
C ASN A 483 -12.10 -11.04 48.00
N GLN A 484 -12.40 -10.05 48.83
CA GLN A 484 -12.57 -8.67 48.39
C GLN A 484 -11.20 -8.08 48.01
N ILE A 485 -10.97 -7.90 46.71
CA ILE A 485 -9.76 -7.28 46.17
C ILE A 485 -10.07 -5.82 45.91
N THR A 486 -9.23 -4.92 46.42
CA THR A 486 -9.26 -3.51 46.04
C THR A 486 -8.27 -3.28 44.91
N PHE A 487 -8.68 -2.56 43.87
CA PHE A 487 -7.85 -2.18 42.75
C PHE A 487 -7.60 -0.66 42.79
N TYR A 488 -6.39 -0.22 42.44
CA TYR A 488 -6.08 1.18 42.14
C TYR A 488 -5.64 1.27 40.69
N GLY A 489 -6.32 2.03 39.84
CA GLY A 489 -5.94 2.19 38.44
C GLY A 489 -4.96 3.33 38.25
N TYR A 490 -3.78 3.05 37.70
CA TYR A 490 -2.94 4.05 37.03
C TYR A 490 -2.53 3.52 35.65
N GLN A 491 -2.88 4.29 34.61
CA GLN A 491 -2.44 4.25 33.21
C GLN A 491 -2.19 2.85 32.59
N LYS A 492 -3.00 2.45 31.60
CA LYS A 492 -2.81 1.19 30.84
C LYS A 492 -2.68 1.47 29.36
N THR A 493 -1.60 1.07 28.68
CA THR A 493 -1.41 1.30 27.24
C THR A 493 -1.53 -0.03 26.51
N TYR A 494 -2.36 -0.19 25.47
CA TYR A 494 -2.35 -1.44 24.68
C TYR A 494 -1.76 -1.15 23.30
N THR A 495 -0.95 -2.06 22.76
CA THR A 495 -0.48 -1.97 21.39
C THR A 495 -1.10 -3.13 20.63
N THR A 496 -1.69 -2.93 19.47
CA THR A 496 -2.03 -4.06 18.60
C THR A 496 -0.99 -4.14 17.50
N PHE A 497 -0.43 -5.32 17.28
CA PHE A 497 0.36 -5.60 16.10
C PHE A 497 -0.50 -6.42 15.15
N THR A 498 -0.58 -6.03 13.90
CA THR A 498 -1.05 -6.94 12.86
C THR A 498 0.19 -7.66 12.35
N THR A 499 0.30 -8.97 12.56
CA THR A 499 1.28 -9.76 11.79
C THR A 499 0.78 -9.83 10.35
N MET A 500 1.57 -9.31 9.42
CA MET A 500 1.51 -9.75 8.03
C MET A 500 1.98 -11.21 8.04
N MET A 501 1.06 -12.15 7.80
CA MET A 501 1.43 -13.45 7.24
C MET A 501 1.33 -13.34 5.73
#